data_AF-A0A0D2K1W9-F1
#
_entry.id   AF-A0A0D2K1W9-F1
#
_cell.length_a   1.000
_cell.length_b   1.000
_cell.length_c   1.000
_cell.angle_alpha   90.00
_cell.angle_beta   90.00
_cell.angle_gamma   90.00
#
_symmetry.space_group_name_H-M   'P 1'
#
loop_
_entity.id
_entity.type
_entity.pdbx_description
1 polymer ?
#
loop_
_entity_poly.entity_id
_entity_poly.type
_entity_poly.pdbx_seq_one_letter_code
_entity_poly.pdbx_strand_id
1 'polypeptide(L)'
;MARATTAGDVTHPGPPAPWAPRQTYFPKWLFGEWEVESTFTGFRAPLGPRYVDPSLLQAAQAPADLGGIGSSYSFSQRYFSTLPDTLANQARFNLGLLPEDAIIADRAFNTRASSNAYLQDPSAVRSVAYDPRAAPDRLTVEFQRVAADMQPLPPKRVEIYIQNIQAGEVDPVITEDGVPSAASPFWPPPNAPCFVASELCRQVTLGVRQADVQDYEVITAFALLSPGRVAARQRTLIYLEPRDELYFQARGRAVAVYDYKLQYTRVEAPAGANACVETPKDVVQCV
;
A
#
# COMPACT_ATOMS: atom_id res chain seq x y z
N MET A 1 -4.05 -29.16 11.66
CA MET A 1 -3.44 -27.87 12.01
C MET A 1 -4.55 -26.82 12.09
N ALA A 2 -4.78 -26.26 13.28
CA ALA A 2 -5.90 -25.37 13.53
C ALA A 2 -5.70 -24.03 12.80
N ARG A 3 -6.64 -23.66 11.93
CA ARG A 3 -6.79 -22.30 11.41
C ARG A 3 -7.01 -21.39 12.62
N ALA A 4 -6.01 -20.59 12.98
CA ALA A 4 -6.18 -19.50 13.93
C ALA A 4 -7.07 -18.45 13.25
N THR A 5 -8.38 -18.56 13.46
CA THR A 5 -9.33 -17.50 13.13
C THR A 5 -9.10 -16.35 14.10
N THR A 6 -8.31 -15.36 13.71
CA THR A 6 -8.38 -14.02 14.31
C THR A 6 -9.68 -13.36 13.84
N ALA A 7 -10.79 -13.81 14.43
CA ALA A 7 -12.10 -13.17 14.23
C ALA A 7 -12.14 -11.84 15.02
N GLY A 8 -11.31 -10.88 14.62
CA GLY A 8 -11.58 -9.47 14.84
C GLY A 8 -12.44 -9.01 13.67
N ASP A 9 -13.62 -8.45 13.95
CA ASP A 9 -14.33 -7.66 12.94
C ASP A 9 -13.48 -6.41 12.66
N VAL A 10 -13.52 -5.89 11.42
CA VAL A 10 -12.83 -4.66 11.00
C VAL A 10 -13.17 -3.49 11.94
N THR A 11 -14.33 -3.55 12.59
CA THR A 11 -14.82 -2.59 13.60
C THR A 11 -14.04 -2.59 14.92
N HIS A 12 -13.46 -3.73 15.29
CA HIS A 12 -12.71 -3.93 16.52
C HIS A 12 -11.57 -4.90 16.25
N PRO A 13 -10.49 -4.44 15.56
CA PRO A 13 -9.26 -5.21 15.55
C PRO A 13 -8.80 -5.21 17.01
N GLY A 14 -9.03 -6.33 17.71
CA GLY A 14 -8.45 -6.53 19.04
C GLY A 14 -6.94 -6.25 18.99
N PRO A 15 -6.29 -6.05 20.15
CA PRO A 15 -4.84 -5.81 20.17
C PRO A 15 -4.16 -6.85 19.28
N PRO A 16 -3.33 -6.44 18.30
CA PRO A 16 -2.72 -7.38 17.38
C PRO A 16 -2.01 -8.44 18.19
N ALA A 17 -2.22 -9.71 17.84
CA ALA A 17 -1.54 -10.79 18.52
C ALA A 17 -0.03 -10.51 18.53
N PRO A 18 0.71 -10.81 19.60
CA PRO A 18 2.14 -10.47 19.70
C PRO A 18 3.00 -11.03 18.55
N TRP A 19 2.49 -12.07 17.87
CA TRP A 19 3.11 -12.72 16.71
C TRP A 19 2.65 -12.19 15.35
N ALA A 20 1.68 -11.27 15.30
CA ALA A 20 1.19 -10.71 14.05
C ALA A 20 2.29 -9.86 13.40
N PRO A 21 2.48 -9.95 12.07
CA PRO A 21 3.47 -9.14 11.40
C PRO A 21 3.14 -7.66 11.57
N ARG A 22 4.13 -6.88 12.00
CA ARG A 22 4.04 -5.40 12.12
C ARG A 22 4.54 -4.68 10.87
N GLN A 23 4.93 -5.45 9.85
CA GLN A 23 5.50 -4.98 8.60
C GLN A 23 5.12 -5.94 7.48
N THR A 24 4.87 -5.39 6.29
CA THR A 24 4.72 -6.18 5.06
C THR A 24 6.09 -6.50 4.49
N TYR A 25 6.39 -7.79 4.33
CA TYR A 25 7.57 -8.27 3.64
C TYR A 25 7.20 -8.66 2.22
N PHE A 26 7.87 -8.05 1.25
CA PHE A 26 7.63 -8.22 -0.17
C PHE A 26 8.54 -9.32 -0.75
N PRO A 27 8.12 -9.95 -1.86
CA PRO A 27 8.95 -10.91 -2.56
C PRO A 27 10.21 -10.27 -3.14
N LYS A 28 11.27 -11.08 -3.29
CA LYS A 28 12.60 -10.63 -3.75
C LYS A 28 12.57 -9.90 -5.09
N TRP A 29 11.69 -10.32 -5.99
CA TRP A 29 11.56 -9.73 -7.32
C TRP A 29 11.03 -8.30 -7.31
N LEU A 30 10.44 -7.79 -6.21
CA LEU A 30 10.10 -6.38 -6.05
C LEU A 30 11.28 -5.49 -5.65
N PHE A 31 12.41 -6.04 -5.20
CA PHE A 31 13.59 -5.23 -4.86
C PHE A 31 13.98 -4.29 -6.00
N GLY A 32 14.31 -3.04 -5.70
CA GLY A 32 14.73 -2.02 -6.66
C GLY A 32 13.86 -0.77 -6.66
N GLU A 33 14.18 0.15 -7.56
CA GLU A 33 13.38 1.32 -7.89
C GLU A 33 12.52 1.06 -9.15
N TRP A 34 11.31 1.60 -9.15
CA TRP A 34 10.28 1.33 -10.15
C TRP A 34 9.52 2.59 -10.51
N GLU A 35 9.26 2.77 -11.80
CA GLU A 35 8.27 3.70 -12.28
C GLU A 35 6.91 3.02 -12.35
N VAL A 36 5.96 3.60 -11.64
CA VAL A 36 4.61 3.08 -11.49
C VAL A 36 3.65 3.99 -12.23
N GLU A 37 2.93 3.43 -13.20
CA GLU A 37 1.74 4.05 -13.76
C GLU A 37 0.51 3.51 -13.03
N SER A 38 -0.27 4.41 -12.42
CA SER A 38 -1.51 4.10 -11.70
C SER A 38 -2.70 4.67 -12.43
N THR A 39 -3.58 3.79 -12.91
CA THR A 39 -4.84 4.17 -13.54
C THR A 39 -6.01 3.87 -12.61
N PHE A 40 -6.84 4.87 -12.35
CA PHE A 40 -8.09 4.69 -11.61
C PHE A 40 -9.15 4.04 -12.51
N THR A 41 -9.51 2.79 -12.22
CA THR A 41 -10.33 1.97 -13.12
C THR A 41 -11.79 1.87 -12.73
N GLY A 42 -12.15 2.21 -11.49
CA GLY A 42 -13.54 2.11 -11.08
C GLY A 42 -13.81 2.46 -9.63
N PHE A 43 -15.05 2.87 -9.41
CA PHE A 43 -15.61 3.20 -8.10
C PHE A 43 -16.89 2.39 -7.87
N ARG A 44 -17.09 1.90 -6.65
CA ARG A 44 -18.36 1.31 -6.21
C ARG A 44 -18.73 1.81 -4.82
N ALA A 45 -20.02 1.97 -4.58
CA ALA A 45 -20.60 2.21 -3.27
C ALA A 45 -21.44 0.99 -2.85
N PRO A 46 -20.85 -0.06 -2.24
CA PRO A 46 -21.52 -1.36 -2.08
C PRO A 46 -22.81 -1.30 -1.26
N LEU A 47 -22.90 -0.36 -0.31
CA LEU A 47 -24.10 -0.17 0.52
C LEU A 47 -25.04 0.92 -0.03
N GLY A 48 -24.69 1.55 -1.15
CA GLY A 48 -25.40 2.66 -1.77
C GLY A 48 -24.79 4.04 -1.43
N PRO A 49 -25.08 5.05 -2.26
CA PRO A 49 -24.41 6.37 -2.20
C PRO A 49 -24.64 7.12 -0.89
N ARG A 50 -25.76 6.87 -0.18
CA ARG A 50 -26.05 7.51 1.12
C ARG A 50 -25.01 7.21 2.22
N TYR A 51 -24.21 6.14 2.05
CA TYR A 51 -23.17 5.75 3.01
C TYR A 51 -21.79 6.33 2.65
N VAL A 52 -21.67 7.06 1.55
CA VAL A 52 -20.40 7.60 1.08
C VAL A 52 -20.41 9.11 1.26
N ASP A 53 -19.29 9.65 1.74
CA ASP A 53 -19.10 11.09 1.81
C ASP A 53 -19.34 11.73 0.42
N PRO A 54 -20.15 12.80 0.32
CA PRO A 54 -20.45 13.44 -0.96
C PRO A 54 -19.21 13.88 -1.74
N SER A 55 -18.14 14.30 -1.07
CA SER A 55 -16.89 14.72 -1.75
C SER A 55 -16.18 13.55 -2.40
N LEU A 56 -16.22 12.36 -1.78
CA LEU A 56 -15.67 11.12 -2.34
C LEU A 56 -16.45 10.66 -3.57
N LEU A 57 -17.79 10.77 -3.52
CA LEU A 57 -18.65 10.50 -4.69
C LEU A 57 -18.37 11.47 -5.83
N GLN A 58 -18.27 12.76 -5.52
CA GLN A 58 -18.00 13.81 -6.51
C GLN A 58 -16.64 13.60 -7.18
N ALA A 59 -15.59 13.32 -6.39
CA ALA A 59 -14.26 13.03 -6.91
C ALA A 59 -14.27 11.80 -7.83
N ALA A 60 -14.97 10.73 -7.45
CA ALA A 60 -15.07 9.52 -8.27
C ALA A 60 -15.83 9.73 -9.60
N GLN A 61 -16.80 10.65 -9.61
CA GLN A 61 -17.63 10.98 -10.79
C GLN A 61 -17.05 12.11 -11.64
N ALA A 62 -15.93 12.72 -11.22
CA ALA A 62 -15.29 13.77 -11.98
C ALA A 62 -14.81 13.27 -13.36
N PRO A 63 -14.57 14.17 -14.32
CA PRO A 63 -13.81 13.85 -15.52
C PRO A 63 -12.42 13.26 -15.20
N ALA A 64 -11.88 12.44 -16.10
CA ALA A 64 -10.60 11.76 -15.90
C ALA A 64 -9.41 12.73 -15.72
N ASP A 65 -9.43 13.88 -16.39
CA ASP A 65 -8.44 14.95 -16.25
C ASP A 65 -8.52 15.66 -14.88
N LEU A 66 -9.63 15.51 -14.18
CA LEU A 66 -9.84 16.01 -12.81
C LEU A 66 -9.75 14.91 -11.75
N GLY A 67 -9.22 13.72 -12.10
CA GLY A 67 -8.98 12.63 -11.16
C GLY A 67 -10.13 11.63 -10.98
N GLY A 68 -11.17 11.70 -11.82
CA GLY A 68 -12.20 10.67 -11.85
C GLY A 68 -11.80 9.41 -12.62
N ILE A 69 -12.74 8.49 -12.82
CA ILE A 69 -12.46 7.20 -13.45
C ILE A 69 -11.79 7.39 -14.82
N GLY A 70 -10.67 6.71 -15.03
CA GLY A 70 -9.81 6.81 -16.20
C GLY A 70 -8.57 7.70 -16.00
N SER A 71 -8.48 8.46 -14.91
CA SER A 71 -7.29 9.24 -14.57
C SER A 71 -6.06 8.34 -14.42
N SER A 72 -4.90 8.77 -14.92
CA SER A 72 -3.62 8.06 -14.77
C SER A 72 -2.57 8.97 -14.13
N TYR A 73 -1.79 8.42 -13.21
CA TYR A 73 -0.72 9.13 -12.50
C TYR A 73 0.55 8.29 -12.51
N SER A 74 1.69 8.94 -12.73
CA SER A 74 3.00 8.28 -12.72
C SER A 74 3.83 8.75 -11.53
N PHE A 75 4.46 7.82 -10.84
CA PHE A 75 5.35 8.09 -9.71
C PHE A 75 6.34 6.95 -9.49
N SER A 76 7.44 7.26 -8.82
CA SER A 76 8.45 6.28 -8.45
C SER A 76 8.07 5.54 -7.16
N GLN A 77 8.45 4.26 -7.08
CA GLN A 77 8.41 3.47 -5.86
C GLN A 77 9.72 2.72 -5.64
N ARG A 78 10.13 2.61 -4.38
CA ARG A 78 11.34 1.94 -3.93
C ARG A 78 11.01 0.80 -2.97
N TYR A 79 11.74 -0.30 -3.16
CA TYR A 79 11.70 -1.48 -2.31
C TYR A 79 13.14 -1.92 -2.06
N PHE A 80 13.55 -2.04 -0.81
CA PHE A 80 14.93 -2.32 -0.44
C PHE A 80 15.05 -3.49 0.53
N SER A 81 16.25 -4.06 0.61
CA SER A 81 16.54 -5.19 1.49
C SER A 81 16.89 -4.71 2.90
N THR A 82 16.34 -5.40 3.89
CA THR A 82 16.65 -5.22 5.31
C THR A 82 16.94 -6.57 5.95
N LEU A 83 17.53 -6.54 7.15
CA LEU A 83 17.64 -7.70 8.03
C LEU A 83 16.60 -7.56 9.15
N PRO A 84 15.44 -8.25 9.05
CA PRO A 84 14.41 -8.19 10.08
C PRO A 84 14.92 -8.69 11.43
N ASP A 85 14.52 -8.03 12.50
CA ASP A 85 14.76 -8.49 13.87
C ASP A 85 13.69 -9.51 14.28
N THR A 86 13.75 -10.70 13.67
CA THR A 86 12.84 -11.83 13.95
C THR A 86 13.52 -12.86 14.85
N LEU A 87 12.72 -13.62 15.59
CA LEU A 87 13.22 -14.75 16.40
C LEU A 87 14.05 -15.73 15.55
N ALA A 88 13.66 -15.97 14.30
CA ALA A 88 14.41 -16.79 13.37
C ALA A 88 15.80 -16.20 13.06
N ASN A 89 15.88 -14.91 12.74
CA ASN A 89 17.17 -14.25 12.49
C ASN A 89 18.05 -14.14 13.73
N GLN A 90 17.46 -13.91 14.90
CA GLN A 90 18.17 -13.95 16.18
C GLN A 90 18.77 -15.35 16.45
N ALA A 91 17.99 -16.41 16.23
CA ALA A 91 18.45 -17.78 16.39
C ALA A 91 19.58 -18.12 15.40
N ARG A 92 19.45 -17.74 14.12
CA ARG A 92 20.50 -17.93 13.11
C ARG A 92 21.81 -17.25 13.53
N PHE A 93 21.73 -15.99 13.92
CA PHE A 93 22.88 -15.23 14.38
C PHE A 93 23.57 -15.91 15.59
N ASN A 94 22.79 -16.33 16.58
CA ASN A 94 23.32 -17.02 17.78
C ASN A 94 23.97 -18.37 17.46
N LEU A 95 23.56 -19.03 16.37
CA LEU A 95 24.14 -20.27 15.86
C LEU A 95 25.32 -20.04 14.89
N GLY A 96 25.77 -18.80 14.70
CA GLY A 96 26.85 -18.47 13.76
C GLY A 96 26.43 -18.56 12.28
N LEU A 97 25.13 -18.61 12.01
CA LEU A 97 24.56 -18.62 10.66
C LEU A 97 24.24 -17.19 10.21
N LEU A 98 24.36 -16.94 8.90
CA LEU A 98 23.96 -15.66 8.32
C LEU A 98 22.43 -15.46 8.44
N PRO A 99 21.97 -14.30 8.94
CA PRO A 99 20.54 -13.95 8.93
C PRO A 99 19.97 -13.91 7.51
N GLU A 100 18.66 -14.11 7.40
CA GLU A 100 17.92 -13.96 6.16
C GLU A 100 17.43 -12.53 6.00
N ASP A 101 17.64 -11.98 4.80
CA ASP A 101 17.16 -10.65 4.45
C ASP A 101 15.71 -10.70 3.96
N ALA A 102 15.01 -9.57 4.04
CA ALA A 102 13.64 -9.42 3.53
C ALA A 102 13.49 -8.10 2.81
N ILE A 103 12.58 -8.04 1.83
CA ILE A 103 12.30 -6.80 1.11
C ILE A 103 11.19 -6.04 1.81
N ILE A 104 11.38 -4.75 2.03
CA ILE A 104 10.36 -3.83 2.54
C ILE A 104 10.20 -2.64 1.60
N ALA A 105 9.02 -2.04 1.59
CA ALA A 105 8.78 -0.80 0.87
C ALA A 105 9.45 0.39 1.59
N ASP A 106 10.04 1.30 0.84
CA ASP A 106 10.39 2.62 1.34
C ASP A 106 9.13 3.46 1.49
N ARG A 107 8.39 3.26 2.58
CA ARG A 107 7.12 3.95 2.79
C ARG A 107 7.28 5.47 2.80
N ALA A 108 8.39 6.00 3.32
CA ALA A 108 8.62 7.45 3.34
C ALA A 108 8.68 8.01 1.92
N PHE A 109 9.53 7.42 1.08
CA PHE A 109 9.67 7.82 -0.31
C PHE A 109 8.38 7.56 -1.11
N ASN A 110 7.84 6.34 -1.02
CA ASN A 110 6.68 5.91 -1.81
C ASN A 110 5.43 6.75 -1.48
N THR A 111 5.19 7.06 -0.20
CA THR A 111 4.06 7.91 0.21
C THR A 111 4.23 9.32 -0.29
N ARG A 112 5.43 9.92 -0.22
CA ARG A 112 5.68 11.26 -0.78
C ARG A 112 5.44 11.26 -2.29
N ALA A 113 6.08 10.34 -3.02
CA ALA A 113 6.03 10.27 -4.47
C ALA A 113 4.60 10.10 -5.00
N SER A 114 3.86 9.13 -4.45
CA SER A 114 2.47 8.88 -4.84
C SER A 114 1.54 10.03 -4.45
N SER A 115 1.66 10.59 -3.24
CA SER A 115 0.82 11.72 -2.80
C SER A 115 1.01 12.94 -3.69
N ASN A 116 2.26 13.28 -4.02
CA ASN A 116 2.58 14.40 -4.91
C ASN A 116 1.99 14.18 -6.31
N ALA A 117 2.07 12.96 -6.83
CA ALA A 117 1.50 12.62 -8.14
C ALA A 117 -0.04 12.72 -8.14
N TYR A 118 -0.72 12.14 -7.15
CA TYR A 118 -2.19 12.21 -7.06
C TYR A 118 -2.71 13.63 -6.83
N LEU A 119 -1.97 14.45 -6.07
CA LEU A 119 -2.28 15.87 -5.88
C LEU A 119 -1.88 16.75 -7.07
N GLN A 120 -1.17 16.18 -8.05
CA GLN A 120 -0.63 16.91 -9.20
C GLN A 120 0.22 18.12 -8.81
N ASP A 121 0.93 17.98 -7.68
CA ASP A 121 1.81 19.00 -7.13
C ASP A 121 3.08 18.30 -6.59
N PRO A 122 4.23 18.48 -7.26
CA PRO A 122 5.49 17.83 -6.90
C PRO A 122 6.04 18.29 -5.54
N SER A 123 5.51 19.38 -4.99
CA SER A 123 5.93 19.97 -3.72
C SER A 123 4.96 19.70 -2.58
N ALA A 124 3.74 19.18 -2.85
CA ALA A 124 2.63 19.09 -1.90
C ALA A 124 3.00 18.45 -0.56
N VAL A 125 3.77 17.36 -0.58
CA VAL A 125 4.30 16.70 0.61
C VAL A 125 5.64 17.32 1.00
N ARG A 126 5.64 18.04 2.11
CA ARG A 126 6.84 18.62 2.72
C ARG A 126 7.76 17.54 3.28
N SER A 127 7.22 16.60 4.07
CA SER A 127 8.02 15.54 4.69
C SER A 127 7.18 14.30 5.02
N VAL A 128 7.83 13.13 5.00
CA VAL A 128 7.27 11.89 5.54
C VAL A 128 8.25 11.33 6.56
N ALA A 129 7.81 11.18 7.80
CA ALA A 129 8.57 10.56 8.88
C ALA A 129 8.12 9.10 9.04
N TYR A 130 9.06 8.18 8.94
CA TYR A 130 8.83 6.73 9.03
C TYR A 130 10.10 6.03 9.50
N ASP A 131 9.98 5.12 10.46
CA ASP A 131 11.09 4.28 10.93
C ASP A 131 10.67 2.79 10.87
N PRO A 132 11.20 2.01 9.91
CA PRO A 132 10.82 0.62 9.73
C PRO A 132 11.30 -0.32 10.86
N ARG A 133 12.14 0.15 11.79
CA ARG A 133 12.62 -0.64 12.94
C ARG A 133 11.86 -0.27 14.22
N ALA A 134 11.71 1.02 14.50
CA ALA A 134 11.09 1.49 15.73
C ALA A 134 9.55 1.49 15.66
N ALA A 135 9.00 1.88 14.51
CA ALA A 135 7.56 2.05 14.31
C ALA A 135 7.14 1.67 12.87
N PRO A 136 7.31 0.39 12.46
CA PRO A 136 7.02 -0.06 11.09
C PRO A 136 5.54 0.06 10.70
N ASP A 137 4.67 0.22 11.68
CA ASP A 137 3.22 0.36 11.60
C ASP A 137 2.74 1.81 11.67
N ARG A 138 3.63 2.81 11.65
CA ARG A 138 3.27 4.22 11.72
C ARG A 138 4.11 5.11 10.82
N LEU A 139 3.46 5.99 10.09
CA LEU A 139 4.12 7.10 9.40
C LEU A 139 3.37 8.42 9.59
N THR A 140 4.10 9.52 9.48
CA THR A 140 3.55 10.89 9.59
C THR A 140 3.90 11.67 8.35
N VAL A 141 2.89 12.21 7.67
CA VAL A 141 3.00 13.05 6.48
C VAL A 141 2.71 14.50 6.85
N GLU A 142 3.62 15.40 6.52
CA GLU A 142 3.36 16.84 6.59
C GLU A 142 3.22 17.40 5.18
N PHE A 143 2.12 18.13 4.95
CA PHE A 143 1.88 18.84 3.70
C PHE A 143 2.45 20.26 3.74
N GLN A 144 2.63 20.86 2.57
CA GLN A 144 3.04 22.25 2.45
C GLN A 144 2.05 23.19 3.15
N ARG A 145 2.62 24.27 3.69
CA ARG A 145 1.87 25.34 4.36
C ARG A 145 1.74 26.58 3.48
N VAL A 146 2.24 26.49 2.25
CA VAL A 146 2.27 27.58 1.29
C VAL A 146 1.98 26.97 -0.08
N ALA A 147 1.05 27.56 -0.81
CA ALA A 147 0.72 27.17 -2.18
C ALA A 147 1.78 27.70 -3.17
N ALA A 148 1.71 27.27 -4.43
CA ALA A 148 2.64 27.72 -5.47
C ALA A 148 2.60 29.24 -5.72
N ASP A 149 1.49 29.89 -5.43
CA ASP A 149 1.28 31.34 -5.51
C ASP A 149 1.66 32.10 -4.22
N MET A 150 2.38 31.44 -3.30
CA MET A 150 2.80 31.96 -2.00
C MET A 150 1.67 32.23 -1.00
N GLN A 151 0.43 31.83 -1.29
CA GLN A 151 -0.67 31.94 -0.32
C GLN A 151 -0.51 30.92 0.81
N PRO A 152 -0.84 31.28 2.06
CA PRO A 152 -0.78 30.35 3.17
C PRO A 152 -1.85 29.26 3.02
N LEU A 153 -1.42 28.00 3.13
CA LEU A 153 -2.29 26.85 3.26
C LEU A 153 -2.48 26.50 4.74
N PRO A 154 -3.67 26.04 5.16
CA PRO A 154 -3.85 25.58 6.52
C PRO A 154 -2.89 24.41 6.79
N PRO A 155 -2.24 24.37 7.96
CA PRO A 155 -1.40 23.24 8.33
C PRO A 155 -2.23 21.96 8.26
N LYS A 156 -1.70 20.98 7.54
CA LYS A 156 -2.27 19.65 7.41
C LYS A 156 -1.18 18.63 7.72
N ARG A 157 -1.38 17.87 8.79
CA ARG A 157 -0.56 16.71 9.14
C ARG A 157 -1.44 15.48 9.07
N VAL A 158 -0.93 14.41 8.50
CA VAL A 158 -1.64 13.12 8.42
C VAL A 158 -0.80 12.07 9.11
N GLU A 159 -1.38 11.42 10.10
CA GLU A 159 -0.77 10.27 10.78
C GLU A 159 -1.47 9.00 10.28
N ILE A 160 -0.70 8.04 9.80
CA ILE A 160 -1.21 6.78 9.27
C ILE A 160 -0.72 5.66 10.19
N TYR A 161 -1.66 4.87 10.69
CA TYR A 161 -1.43 3.71 11.53
C TYR A 161 -1.85 2.46 10.74
N ILE A 162 -0.93 1.53 10.54
CA ILE A 162 -1.13 0.32 9.73
C ILE A 162 -1.33 -0.86 10.66
N GLN A 163 -2.38 -1.63 10.41
CA GLN A 163 -2.85 -2.71 11.25
C GLN A 163 -3.34 -3.88 10.39
N ASN A 164 -3.58 -5.03 11.03
CA ASN A 164 -4.11 -6.23 10.40
C ASN A 164 -3.40 -6.57 9.07
N ILE A 165 -2.06 -6.48 9.10
CA ILE A 165 -1.23 -6.73 7.93
C ILE A 165 -1.33 -8.20 7.57
N GLN A 166 -1.72 -8.48 6.33
CA GLN A 166 -1.75 -9.82 5.77
C GLN A 166 -1.03 -9.80 4.44
N ALA A 167 -0.06 -10.69 4.25
CA ALA A 167 0.64 -10.77 2.99
C ALA A 167 1.10 -12.20 2.73
N GLY A 168 1.18 -12.56 1.45
CA GLY A 168 1.62 -13.89 1.06
C GLY A 168 1.73 -14.05 -0.45
N GLU A 169 2.54 -15.02 -0.85
CA GLU A 169 2.54 -15.51 -2.21
C GLU A 169 1.23 -16.25 -2.49
N VAL A 170 0.75 -16.12 -3.72
CA VAL A 170 -0.44 -16.83 -4.19
C VAL A 170 0.03 -17.93 -5.13
N ASP A 171 -0.22 -19.17 -4.72
CA ASP A 171 0.08 -20.33 -5.55
C ASP A 171 -0.67 -20.25 -6.88
N PRO A 172 -0.04 -20.61 -8.01
CA PRO A 172 -0.74 -20.70 -9.28
C PRO A 172 -1.87 -21.72 -9.19
N VAL A 173 -3.03 -21.41 -9.80
CA VAL A 173 -4.14 -22.37 -9.88
C VAL A 173 -3.74 -23.51 -10.82
N ILE A 174 -3.52 -24.70 -10.26
CA ILE A 174 -3.27 -25.94 -11.01
C ILE A 174 -4.63 -26.64 -11.22
N THR A 175 -4.95 -27.05 -12.45
CA THR A 175 -6.15 -27.85 -12.72
C THR A 175 -6.00 -29.27 -12.15
N GLU A 176 -7.10 -30.02 -12.04
CA GLU A 176 -7.07 -31.43 -11.54
C GLU A 176 -6.10 -32.32 -12.34
N ASP A 177 -5.82 -31.97 -13.61
CA ASP A 177 -4.89 -32.69 -14.49
C ASP A 177 -3.41 -32.30 -14.31
N GLY A 178 -3.08 -31.48 -13.30
CA GLY A 178 -1.71 -31.03 -13.07
C GLY A 178 -1.22 -29.99 -14.09
N VAL A 179 -2.12 -29.46 -14.93
CA VAL A 179 -1.80 -28.43 -15.91
C VAL A 179 -2.03 -27.07 -15.24
N PRO A 180 -1.05 -26.16 -15.28
CA PRO A 180 -1.29 -24.80 -14.82
C PRO A 180 -2.45 -24.20 -15.63
N SER A 181 -3.45 -23.62 -14.96
CA SER A 181 -4.67 -23.14 -15.62
C SER A 181 -4.36 -22.00 -16.59
N ALA A 182 -3.97 -22.32 -17.82
CA ALA A 182 -3.48 -21.39 -18.82
C ALA A 182 -4.55 -20.41 -19.36
N ALA A 183 -5.75 -20.43 -18.79
CA ALA A 183 -6.94 -19.81 -19.38
C ALA A 183 -7.83 -19.09 -18.36
N SER A 184 -7.28 -18.52 -17.28
CA SER A 184 -8.03 -17.51 -16.53
C SER A 184 -7.98 -16.17 -17.29
N PRO A 185 -9.11 -15.65 -17.82
CA PRO A 185 -9.18 -14.26 -18.26
C PRO A 185 -9.18 -13.29 -17.07
N PHE A 186 -9.22 -13.82 -15.85
CA PHE A 186 -9.24 -13.06 -14.61
C PHE A 186 -7.85 -12.97 -14.00
N TRP A 187 -7.56 -11.83 -13.39
CA TRP A 187 -6.38 -11.61 -12.57
C TRP A 187 -6.29 -12.63 -11.41
N PRO A 188 -5.10 -13.18 -11.10
CA PRO A 188 -3.81 -12.91 -11.72
C PRO A 188 -3.58 -13.62 -13.07
N PRO A 189 -2.63 -13.15 -13.91
CA PRO A 189 -2.23 -13.84 -15.12
C PRO A 189 -1.81 -15.28 -14.80
N PRO A 190 -2.21 -16.27 -15.61
CA PRO A 190 -1.84 -17.65 -15.36
C PRO A 190 -0.32 -17.82 -15.42
N ASN A 191 0.23 -18.56 -14.46
CA ASN A 191 1.66 -18.93 -14.33
C ASN A 191 2.63 -17.79 -13.95
N ALA A 192 2.13 -16.60 -13.63
CA ALA A 192 2.95 -15.55 -13.05
C ALA A 192 3.11 -15.76 -11.54
N PRO A 193 4.32 -15.68 -10.96
CA PRO A 193 4.47 -15.56 -9.51
C PRO A 193 3.66 -14.37 -9.00
N CYS A 194 2.81 -14.63 -8.01
CA CYS A 194 1.86 -13.65 -7.49
C CYS A 194 2.08 -13.42 -6.01
N PHE A 195 1.83 -12.18 -5.58
CA PHE A 195 1.92 -11.78 -4.19
C PHE A 195 0.76 -10.85 -3.88
N VAL A 196 0.10 -11.05 -2.74
CA VAL A 196 -0.98 -10.17 -2.29
C VAL A 196 -0.59 -9.60 -0.93
N ALA A 197 -0.78 -8.30 -0.76
CA ALA A 197 -0.71 -7.63 0.52
C ALA A 197 -2.05 -6.94 0.80
N SER A 198 -2.53 -7.05 2.04
CA SER A 198 -3.62 -6.26 2.60
C SER A 198 -3.14 -5.55 3.86
N GLU A 199 -3.46 -4.25 3.94
CA GLU A 199 -3.12 -3.37 5.04
C GLU A 199 -4.35 -2.55 5.45
N LEU A 200 -4.85 -2.76 6.67
CA LEU A 200 -5.88 -1.91 7.25
C LEU A 200 -5.20 -0.67 7.85
N CYS A 201 -5.55 0.50 7.35
CA CYS A 201 -4.98 1.77 7.74
C CYS A 201 -6.02 2.60 8.51
N ARG A 202 -5.61 3.15 9.64
CA ARG A 202 -6.28 4.30 10.26
C ARG A 202 -5.51 5.56 9.92
N GLN A 203 -6.17 6.50 9.28
CA GLN A 203 -5.64 7.82 9.00
C GLN A 203 -6.22 8.84 9.97
N VAL A 204 -5.36 9.66 10.56
CA VAL A 204 -5.74 10.81 11.39
C VAL A 204 -5.22 12.06 10.72
N THR A 205 -6.11 12.84 10.12
CA THR A 205 -5.83 14.14 9.52
C THR A 205 -6.01 15.24 10.56
N LEU A 206 -4.93 15.91 10.91
CA LEU A 206 -4.89 17.01 11.86
C LEU A 206 -4.80 18.33 11.09
N GLY A 207 -5.86 19.13 11.21
CA GLY A 207 -5.92 20.52 10.78
C GLY A 207 -5.78 21.50 11.95
N VAL A 208 -6.01 22.79 11.69
CA VAL A 208 -5.85 23.86 12.72
C VAL A 208 -6.76 23.69 13.93
N ARG A 209 -8.00 23.23 13.72
CA ARG A 209 -9.03 23.09 14.78
C ARG A 209 -9.84 21.80 14.69
N GLN A 210 -9.49 20.93 13.74
CA GLN A 210 -10.25 19.72 13.46
C GLN A 210 -9.29 18.55 13.33
N ALA A 211 -9.72 17.42 13.87
CA ALA A 211 -9.15 16.12 13.60
C ALA A 211 -10.20 15.31 12.86
N ASP A 212 -9.81 14.78 11.71
CA ASP A 212 -10.62 13.85 10.95
C ASP A 212 -9.94 12.50 10.98
N VAL A 213 -10.70 11.45 11.30
CA VAL A 213 -10.21 10.09 11.28
C VAL A 213 -10.89 9.37 10.12
N GLN A 214 -10.18 8.46 9.46
CA GLN A 214 -10.76 7.60 8.44
C GLN A 214 -10.07 6.24 8.47
N ASP A 215 -10.88 5.19 8.54
CA ASP A 215 -10.40 3.82 8.38
C ASP A 215 -10.56 3.36 6.93
N TYR A 216 -9.49 2.84 6.34
CA TYR A 216 -9.50 2.26 5.00
C TYR A 216 -8.57 1.06 4.91
N GLU A 217 -8.84 0.13 4.01
CA GLU A 217 -7.98 -1.01 3.73
C GLU A 217 -7.45 -0.93 2.31
N VAL A 218 -6.15 -1.16 2.15
CA VAL A 218 -5.50 -1.22 0.84
C VAL A 218 -5.10 -2.67 0.58
N ILE A 219 -5.69 -3.25 -0.45
CA ILE A 219 -5.38 -4.60 -0.92
C ILE A 219 -4.67 -4.47 -2.26
N THR A 220 -3.43 -4.90 -2.35
CA THR A 220 -2.65 -4.89 -3.59
C THR A 220 -2.22 -6.29 -3.95
N ALA A 221 -2.67 -6.75 -5.11
CA ALA A 221 -2.24 -7.99 -5.72
C ALA A 221 -1.24 -7.68 -6.84
N PHE A 222 -0.06 -8.28 -6.78
CA PHE A 222 1.04 -8.12 -7.71
C PHE A 222 1.24 -9.42 -8.51
N ALA A 223 1.66 -9.29 -9.76
CA ALA A 223 2.08 -10.41 -10.61
C ALA A 223 3.38 -10.04 -11.34
N LEU A 224 4.40 -10.89 -11.22
CA LEU A 224 5.64 -10.76 -11.95
C LEU A 224 5.42 -11.23 -13.40
N LEU A 225 5.40 -10.29 -14.35
CA LEU A 225 5.19 -10.61 -15.77
C LEU A 225 6.48 -11.05 -16.45
N SER A 226 7.56 -10.33 -16.18
CA SER A 226 8.91 -10.63 -16.64
C SER A 226 9.91 -9.89 -15.74
N PRO A 227 11.22 -10.19 -15.79
CA PRO A 227 12.22 -9.40 -15.09
C PRO A 227 12.08 -7.90 -15.43
N GLY A 228 11.89 -7.07 -14.40
CA GLY A 228 11.71 -5.63 -14.55
C GLY A 228 10.32 -5.17 -14.98
N ARG A 229 9.33 -6.06 -15.10
CA ARG A 229 7.93 -5.72 -15.36
C ARG A 229 7.00 -6.43 -14.38
N VAL A 230 6.29 -5.64 -13.59
CA VAL A 230 5.28 -6.13 -12.63
C VAL A 230 3.95 -5.46 -12.98
N ALA A 231 2.87 -6.24 -12.99
CA ALA A 231 1.52 -5.69 -12.97
C ALA A 231 0.99 -5.77 -11.54
N ALA A 232 0.11 -4.85 -11.17
CA ALA A 232 -0.65 -4.99 -9.94
C ALA A 232 -2.07 -4.45 -10.08
N ARG A 233 -2.95 -4.96 -9.22
CA ARG A 233 -4.29 -4.43 -9.00
C ARG A 233 -4.38 -4.00 -7.55
N GLN A 234 -4.76 -2.76 -7.34
CA GLN A 234 -4.97 -2.24 -6.00
C GLN A 234 -6.44 -1.93 -5.79
N ARG A 235 -6.94 -2.26 -4.60
CA ARG A 235 -8.27 -1.92 -4.14
C ARG A 235 -8.17 -1.16 -2.83
N THR A 236 -8.79 0.01 -2.77
CA THR A 236 -8.97 0.76 -1.52
C THR A 236 -10.42 0.62 -1.07
N LEU A 237 -10.62 0.10 0.13
CA LEU A 237 -11.91 -0.04 0.80
C LEU A 237 -12.01 1.05 1.88
N ILE A 238 -13.08 1.84 1.89
CA ILE A 238 -13.31 2.86 2.92
C ILE A 238 -14.43 2.39 3.84
N TYR A 239 -14.23 2.57 5.14
CA TYR A 239 -15.18 2.19 6.19
C TYR A 239 -15.72 3.45 6.88
N LEU A 240 -16.91 3.33 7.46
CA LEU A 240 -17.45 4.36 8.36
C LEU A 240 -16.79 4.24 9.73
N GLU A 241 -16.85 5.33 10.48
CA GLU A 241 -16.36 5.46 11.85
C GLU A 241 -17.51 5.54 12.85
N PRO A 242 -17.29 5.25 14.15
CA PRO A 242 -18.34 5.29 15.17
C PRO A 242 -19.10 6.62 15.30
N ARG A 243 -18.53 7.72 14.81
CA ARG A 243 -19.17 9.05 14.79
C ARG A 243 -20.14 9.24 13.61
N ASP A 244 -20.08 8.40 12.59
CA ASP A 244 -20.94 8.49 11.42
C ASP A 244 -22.33 7.92 11.72
N GLU A 245 -23.38 8.63 11.31
CA GLU A 245 -24.78 8.27 11.59
C GLU A 245 -25.13 6.83 11.15
N LEU A 246 -24.56 6.39 10.02
CA LEU A 246 -24.85 5.09 9.42
C LEU A 246 -23.86 3.99 9.81
N TYR A 247 -22.94 4.25 10.74
CA TYR A 247 -21.87 3.32 11.14
C TYR A 247 -22.39 1.93 11.52
N PHE A 248 -23.30 1.86 12.49
CA PHE A 248 -23.86 0.58 12.95
C PHE A 248 -24.69 -0.13 11.89
N GLN A 249 -25.25 0.62 10.93
CA GLN A 249 -25.98 0.04 9.79
C GLN A 249 -25.02 -0.55 8.74
N ALA A 250 -23.82 0.00 8.60
CA ALA A 250 -22.80 -0.52 7.69
C ALA A 250 -22.27 -1.90 8.13
N ARG A 251 -22.27 -2.18 9.44
CA ARG A 251 -21.86 -3.47 10.04
C ARG A 251 -20.45 -3.90 9.64
N GLY A 252 -19.49 -2.97 9.75
CA GLY A 252 -18.09 -3.23 9.42
C GLY A 252 -17.79 -3.44 7.93
N ARG A 253 -18.77 -3.22 7.04
CA ARG A 253 -18.57 -3.38 5.59
C ARG A 253 -18.11 -2.08 4.94
N ALA A 254 -17.29 -2.22 3.90
CA ALA A 254 -16.82 -1.09 3.11
C ALA A 254 -18.00 -0.34 2.46
N VAL A 255 -18.00 0.98 2.61
CA VAL A 255 -19.02 1.87 2.05
C VAL A 255 -18.61 2.44 0.69
N ALA A 256 -17.31 2.56 0.44
CA ALA A 256 -16.75 2.92 -0.85
C ALA A 256 -15.59 2.01 -1.22
N VAL A 257 -15.45 1.73 -2.53
CA VAL A 257 -14.43 0.86 -3.08
C VAL A 257 -13.84 1.51 -4.33
N TYR A 258 -12.53 1.76 -4.31
CA TYR A 258 -11.76 2.29 -5.43
C TYR A 258 -10.88 1.18 -5.99
N ASP A 259 -10.93 0.96 -7.30
CA ASP A 259 -10.09 -0.01 -8.00
C ASP A 259 -9.06 0.70 -8.89
N TYR A 260 -7.81 0.31 -8.76
CA TYR A 260 -6.70 0.81 -9.56
C TYR A 260 -6.00 -0.34 -10.28
N LYS A 261 -5.54 -0.04 -11.49
CA LYS A 261 -4.56 -0.85 -12.21
C LYS A 261 -3.21 -0.16 -12.09
N LEU A 262 -2.19 -0.91 -11.69
CA LEU A 262 -0.83 -0.42 -11.55
C LEU A 262 0.08 -1.18 -12.54
N GLN A 263 0.99 -0.47 -13.19
CA GLN A 263 2.02 -1.04 -14.04
C GLN A 263 3.38 -0.54 -13.58
N TYR A 264 4.25 -1.47 -13.21
CA TYR A 264 5.58 -1.21 -12.70
C TYR A 264 6.59 -1.52 -13.80
N THR A 265 7.46 -0.55 -14.07
CA THR A 265 8.64 -0.71 -14.93
C THR A 265 9.86 -0.40 -14.11
N ARG A 266 10.80 -1.32 -14.04
CA ARG A 266 12.03 -1.16 -13.24
C ARG A 266 12.87 -0.01 -13.80
N VAL A 267 13.38 0.84 -12.91
CA VAL A 267 14.37 1.87 -13.27
C VAL A 267 15.70 1.19 -13.62
N GLU A 268 16.33 1.64 -14.70
CA GLU A 268 17.57 1.06 -15.19
C GLU A 268 18.68 1.12 -14.13
N ALA A 269 19.33 -0.02 -13.89
CA ALA A 269 20.44 -0.11 -12.94
C ALA A 269 21.78 0.18 -13.64
N PRO A 270 22.81 0.63 -12.91
CA PRO A 270 24.17 0.74 -13.42
C PRO A 270 24.67 -0.58 -14.01
N ALA A 271 25.62 -0.48 -14.95
CA ALA A 271 26.20 -1.64 -15.63
C ALA A 271 26.72 -2.68 -14.62
N GLY A 272 26.28 -3.93 -14.78
CA GLY A 272 26.66 -5.05 -13.91
C GLY A 272 25.70 -5.34 -12.75
N ALA A 273 24.64 -4.55 -12.57
CA ALA A 273 23.56 -4.82 -11.62
C ALA A 273 22.24 -5.11 -12.36
N ASN A 274 21.42 -5.99 -11.80
CA ASN A 274 20.06 -6.29 -12.24
C ASN A 274 19.06 -5.25 -11.72
N ALA A 275 19.27 -4.76 -10.49
CA ALA A 275 18.49 -3.71 -9.87
C ALA A 275 19.32 -2.98 -8.82
N CYS A 276 19.08 -1.68 -8.66
CA CYS A 276 19.60 -0.90 -7.54
C CYS A 276 18.49 -0.07 -6.91
N VAL A 277 18.70 0.35 -5.66
CA VAL A 277 17.82 1.24 -4.92
C VAL A 277 18.60 2.01 -3.88
N GLU A 278 18.32 3.30 -3.76
CA GLU A 278 18.79 4.13 -2.65
C GLU A 278 17.88 3.92 -1.43
N THR A 279 18.48 3.61 -0.28
CA THR A 279 17.77 3.38 0.98
C THR A 279 17.57 4.69 1.75
N PRO A 280 16.66 4.74 2.74
CA PRO A 280 16.48 5.89 3.63
C PRO A 280 17.71 6.35 4.42
N LYS A 281 18.82 5.61 4.36
CA LYS A 281 20.09 5.94 5.01
C LYS A 281 21.15 6.42 4.01
N ASP A 282 20.71 6.82 2.82
CA ASP A 282 21.57 7.28 1.72
C ASP A 282 22.60 6.22 1.27
N VAL A 283 22.27 4.95 1.44
CA VAL A 283 23.08 3.80 0.98
C VAL A 283 22.41 3.18 -0.23
N VAL A 284 23.17 2.99 -1.30
CA VAL A 284 22.71 2.25 -2.50
C VAL A 284 22.90 0.75 -2.29
N GLN A 285 21.84 -0.01 -2.48
CA GLN A 285 21.86 -1.47 -2.53
C GLN A 285 21.67 -1.92 -3.98
N CYS A 286 22.41 -2.93 -4.42
CA CYS A 286 22.30 -3.51 -5.76
C CYS A 286 22.32 -5.04 -5.70
N VAL A 287 21.63 -5.68 -6.65
CA VAL A 287 21.61 -7.14 -6.89
C VAL A 287 21.80 -7.45 -8.37
#